data_AF-A0A839J2Z4-F1
#
_entry.id   AF-A0A839J2Z4-F1
#
_cell.length_a   1.000
_cell.length_b   1.000
_cell.length_c   1.000
_cell.angle_alpha   90.00
_cell.angle_beta   90.00
_cell.angle_gamma   90.00
#
_symmetry.space_group_name_H-M   'P 1'
#
loop_
_entity.id
_entity.type
_entity.pdbx_description
1 polymer ?
#
loop_
_entity_poly.entity_id
_entity_poly.type
_entity_poly.pdbx_seq_one_letter_code
_entity_poly.pdbx_strand_id
1 'polypeptide(L)'
;MRRSPARRFDPPALHAALDRARLERGLSWADVADESGVAAGTIRRMREHGRFEADGVVALAAWVGRPVDDFTRPGDVPPDARNG
;
A
#
# COMPACT_ATOMS: atom_id res chain seq x y z
N MET A 1 3.29 15.00 26.33
CA MET A 1 3.62 13.97 25.31
C MET A 1 3.02 14.40 23.98
N ARG A 2 3.82 14.56 22.91
CA ARG A 2 3.30 14.84 21.57
C ARG A 2 2.66 13.55 21.04
N ARG A 3 1.35 13.52 20.78
CA ARG A 3 0.77 12.43 19.96
C ARG A 3 1.30 12.61 18.55
N SER A 4 2.10 11.66 18.07
CA SER A 4 2.41 11.58 16.64
C SER A 4 1.10 11.40 15.86
N PRO A 5 0.92 12.05 14.70
CA PRO A 5 -0.26 11.83 13.88
C PRO A 5 -0.34 10.34 13.53
N ALA A 6 -1.51 9.74 13.73
CA ALA A 6 -1.74 8.35 13.34
C ALA A 6 -1.53 8.25 11.82
N ARG A 7 -0.54 7.48 11.36
CA ARG A 7 -0.35 7.25 9.92
C ARG A 7 -1.42 6.28 9.42
N ARG A 8 -2.06 6.61 8.31
CA ARG A 8 -3.07 5.75 7.67
C ARG A 8 -2.45 5.12 6.42
N PHE A 9 -2.63 3.82 6.27
CA PHE A 9 -2.18 3.09 5.08
C PHE A 9 -2.91 3.61 3.83
N ASP A 10 -2.19 3.65 2.71
CA ASP A 10 -2.62 4.14 1.41
C ASP A 10 -2.58 3.00 0.37
N PRO A 11 -3.65 2.18 0.29
CA PRO A 11 -3.76 1.13 -0.72
C PRO A 11 -3.58 1.62 -2.17
N PRO A 12 -4.16 2.77 -2.60
CA PRO A 12 -3.95 3.24 -3.97
C PRO A 12 -2.50 3.68 -4.25
N ALA A 13 -1.77 4.22 -3.27
CA ALA A 13 -0.34 4.51 -3.46
C ALA A 13 0.49 3.24 -3.69
N LEU A 14 0.21 2.16 -2.95
CA LEU A 14 0.84 0.86 -3.18
C LEU A 14 0.50 0.31 -4.58
N HIS A 15 -0.78 0.37 -4.97
CA HIS A 15 -1.21 -0.07 -6.30
C HIS A 15 -0.51 0.70 -7.43
N ALA A 16 -0.38 2.02 -7.29
CA ALA A 16 0.28 2.85 -8.29
C ALA A 16 1.77 2.51 -8.42
N ALA A 17 2.45 2.21 -7.31
CA ALA A 17 3.85 1.80 -7.33
C ALA A 17 4.03 0.41 -7.96
N LEU A 18 3.12 -0.53 -7.66
CA LEU A 18 3.08 -1.84 -8.32
C LEU A 18 2.88 -1.72 -9.82
N ASP A 19 1.94 -0.88 -10.28
CA ASP A 19 1.66 -0.72 -11.70
C ASP A 19 2.85 -0.11 -12.45
N ARG A 20 3.54 0.88 -11.87
CA ARG A 20 4.77 1.41 -12.48
C ARG A 20 5.86 0.34 -12.58
N ALA A 21 6.19 -0.33 -11.48
CA ALA A 21 7.23 -1.34 -11.45
C ALA A 21 6.92 -2.50 -12.42
N ARG A 22 5.65 -2.89 -12.52
CA ARG A 22 5.15 -3.86 -13.50
C ARG A 22 5.39 -3.38 -14.94
N LEU A 23 5.01 -2.14 -15.25
CA LEU A 23 5.18 -1.56 -16.60
C LEU A 23 6.65 -1.39 -16.98
N GLU A 24 7.50 -0.94 -16.05
CA GLU A 24 8.94 -0.79 -16.26
C GLU A 24 9.63 -2.13 -16.55
N ARG A 25 9.14 -3.20 -15.92
CA ARG A 25 9.65 -4.57 -16.11
C ARG A 25 8.95 -5.33 -17.24
N GLY A 26 7.94 -4.74 -17.90
CA GLY A 26 7.18 -5.38 -18.97
C GLY A 26 6.33 -6.57 -18.52
N LEU A 27 5.93 -6.62 -17.24
CA LEU A 27 5.26 -7.75 -16.61
C LEU A 27 3.72 -7.66 -16.71
N SER A 28 3.05 -8.80 -16.67
CA SER A 28 1.61 -8.88 -16.46
C SER A 28 1.27 -8.94 -14.96
N TRP A 29 0.00 -8.71 -14.61
CA TRP A 29 -0.44 -8.88 -13.22
C TRP A 29 -0.35 -10.33 -12.71
N ALA A 30 -0.29 -11.31 -13.62
CA ALA A 30 -0.05 -12.70 -13.26
C ALA A 30 1.43 -12.91 -12.88
N ASP A 31 2.36 -12.31 -13.61
CA ASP A 31 3.79 -12.41 -13.30
C ASP A 31 4.11 -11.71 -11.97
N VAL A 32 3.50 -10.54 -11.70
CA VAL A 32 3.64 -9.89 -10.39
C VAL A 32 3.11 -10.77 -9.26
N ALA A 33 2.02 -11.50 -9.49
CA ALA A 33 1.46 -12.40 -8.48
C ALA A 33 2.37 -13.61 -8.21
N ASP A 34 3.00 -14.15 -9.26
CA ASP A 34 3.97 -15.23 -9.16
C ASP A 34 5.24 -14.76 -8.41
N GLU A 35 5.80 -13.62 -8.79
CA GLU A 35 7.03 -13.09 -8.17
C GLU A 35 6.82 -12.61 -6.73
N SER A 36 5.66 -12.03 -6.42
CA SER A 36 5.35 -11.53 -5.06
C SER A 36 4.80 -12.61 -4.13
N GLY A 37 4.40 -13.77 -4.66
CA GLY A 37 3.68 -14.81 -3.92
C GLY A 37 2.27 -14.42 -3.50
N VAL A 38 1.74 -13.28 -3.97
CA VAL A 38 0.40 -12.79 -3.66
C VAL A 38 -0.53 -13.03 -4.84
N ALA A 39 -1.64 -13.74 -4.61
CA ALA A 39 -2.58 -14.06 -5.68
C ALA A 39 -3.09 -12.81 -6.43
N ALA A 40 -3.13 -12.88 -7.77
CA ALA A 40 -3.58 -11.76 -8.61
C ALA A 40 -5.01 -11.28 -8.30
N GLY A 41 -5.88 -12.18 -7.80
CA GLY A 41 -7.22 -11.83 -7.33
C GLY A 41 -7.19 -10.95 -6.07
N THR A 42 -6.23 -11.19 -5.17
CA THR A 42 -5.99 -10.37 -3.97
C THR A 42 -5.52 -8.97 -4.39
N ILE A 43 -4.55 -8.88 -5.31
CA ILE A 43 -4.04 -7.60 -5.83
C ILE A 43 -5.16 -6.77 -6.46
N ARG A 44 -6.05 -7.39 -7.26
CA ARG A 44 -7.20 -6.68 -7.86
C ARG A 44 -8.24 -6.26 -6.84
N ARG A 45 -8.60 -7.14 -5.89
CA ARG A 45 -9.54 -6.81 -4.81
C ARG A 45 -9.04 -5.69 -3.91
N MET A 46 -7.73 -5.48 -3.79
CA MET A 46 -7.13 -4.33 -3.08
C MET A 46 -7.74 -2.99 -3.53
N ARG A 47 -8.05 -2.86 -4.83
CA ARG A 47 -8.62 -1.65 -5.42
C ARG A 47 -10.10 -1.48 -5.07
N GLU A 48 -10.82 -2.59 -4.84
CA GLU A 48 -12.28 -2.62 -4.70
C GLU A 48 -12.73 -2.68 -3.24
N HIS A 49 -12.02 -3.42 -2.40
CA HIS A 49 -12.33 -3.64 -0.99
C HIS A 49 -11.09 -3.35 -0.15
N GLY A 50 -11.13 -2.28 0.65
CA GLY A 50 -10.01 -1.78 1.46
C GLY A 50 -9.56 -2.67 2.62
N ARG A 51 -9.86 -3.97 2.60
CA ARG A 51 -9.36 -4.95 3.57
C ARG A 51 -8.25 -5.76 2.91
N PHE A 52 -7.02 -5.40 3.25
CA PHE A 52 -5.83 -6.16 2.88
C PHE A 52 -5.24 -6.76 4.15
N GLU A 53 -4.89 -8.04 4.11
CA GLU A 53 -4.11 -8.68 5.16
C GLU A 53 -2.71 -8.04 5.21
N ALA A 54 -2.17 -7.81 6.40
CA ALA A 54 -0.90 -7.11 6.58
C ALA A 54 0.26 -7.82 5.87
N ASP A 55 0.27 -9.16 5.87
CA ASP A 55 1.29 -9.97 5.18
C ASP A 55 1.34 -9.71 3.67
N GLY A 56 0.17 -9.56 3.03
CA GLY A 56 0.10 -9.24 1.61
C GLY A 56 0.66 -7.85 1.31
N VAL A 57 0.41 -6.87 2.18
CA VAL A 57 0.97 -5.51 2.03
C VAL A 57 2.48 -5.57 2.10
N VAL A 58 3.02 -6.28 3.08
CA VAL A 58 4.47 -6.40 3.29
C VAL A 58 5.14 -7.09 2.10
N ALA A 59 4.58 -8.19 1.59
CA ALA A 59 5.12 -8.89 0.44
C ALA A 59 5.15 -8.01 -0.83
N LEU A 60 4.06 -7.27 -1.10
CA LEU A 60 3.99 -6.38 -2.26
C LEU A 60 4.91 -5.16 -2.12
N ALA A 61 5.01 -4.58 -0.92
CA ALA A 61 5.93 -3.48 -0.66
C ALA A 61 7.39 -3.93 -0.84
N ALA A 62 7.74 -5.12 -0.35
CA ALA A 62 9.05 -5.73 -0.55
C ALA A 62 9.35 -6.00 -2.04
N TRP A 63 8.38 -6.47 -2.82
CA TRP A 63 8.54 -6.69 -4.26
C TRP A 63 8.83 -5.39 -5.03
N VAL A 64 8.16 -4.28 -4.66
CA VAL A 64 8.44 -2.94 -5.20
C VAL A 64 9.79 -2.38 -4.70
N GLY A 65 10.39 -3.00 -3.68
CA GLY A 65 11.64 -2.55 -3.07
C GLY A 65 11.48 -1.32 -2.18
N ARG A 66 10.28 -1.08 -1.63
CA ARG A 66 9.98 0.10 -0.78
C ARG A 66 9.37 -0.33 0.55
N PRO A 67 9.66 0.36 1.66
CA PRO A 67 9.06 0.04 2.95
C PRO A 67 7.58 0.40 2.96
N VAL A 68 6.78 -0.31 3.75
CA VAL A 68 5.33 -0.05 3.92
C VAL A 68 5.04 1.39 4.38
N ASP A 69 5.95 2.00 5.16
CA ASP A 69 5.80 3.39 5.63
C ASP A 69 5.69 4.41 4.49
N ASP A 70 6.29 4.12 3.33
CA ASP A 70 6.20 4.97 2.15
C ASP A 70 4.76 5.02 1.60
N PHE A 71 4.01 3.94 1.80
CA PHE A 71 2.60 3.83 1.46
C PHE A 71 1.70 4.23 2.64
N THR A 72 2.17 5.12 3.51
CA THR A 72 1.35 5.69 4.58
C THR A 72 1.20 7.20 4.41
N ARG A 73 -0.03 7.68 4.61
CA ARG A 73 -0.35 9.11 4.65
C ARG A 73 -0.34 9.57 6.11
N PRO A 74 0.01 10.83 6.41
CA PRO A 74 -0.37 11.43 7.69
C PRO A 74 -1.89 11.31 7.82
N GLY A 75 -2.37 10.55 8.80
CA GLY A 75 -3.79 10.47 9.06
C GLY A 75 -4.27 11.84 9.52
N ASP A 76 -5.43 12.22 9.01
CA ASP A 76 -6.11 13.45 9.36
C ASP A 76 -6.08 13.64 10.87
N VAL A 77 -5.29 14.61 11.33
CA VAL A 77 -5.38 15.07 12.71
C VAL A 77 -6.76 15.72 12.81
N PRO A 78 -7.68 15.21 13.66
CA PRO A 78 -9.00 15.79 13.74
C PRO A 78 -8.85 17.29 14.03
N PRO A 79 -9.62 18.16 13.34
CA PRO A 79 -9.43 19.61 13.38
C PRO A 79 -9.62 20.26 14.77
N ASP A 80 -10.02 19.50 15.78
CA ASP A 80 -10.37 19.94 17.13
C ASP A 80 -9.16 20.32 18.02
N ALA A 81 -7.93 20.02 17.63
CA ALA A 81 -6.73 20.38 18.42
C ALA A 81 -6.22 21.82 18.20
N ARG A 82 -7.05 22.73 17.67
CA ARG A 82 -6.64 24.10 17.30
C ARG A 82 -7.05 25.23 18.26
N ASN A 83 -7.75 24.98 19.37
CA ASN A 83 -8.02 26.06 20.31
C ASN A 83 -8.11 25.57 21.76
N GLY A 84 -7.13 25.99 22.57
CA GLY A 84 -7.06 25.87 24.02
C GLY A 84 -6.07 26.89 24.54
#